data_AF-A0A7L1E782-F1
#
_entry.id   AF-A0A7L1E782-F1
#
_cell.length_a   1.000
_cell.length_b   1.000
_cell.length_c   1.000
_cell.angle_alpha   90.00
_cell.angle_beta   90.00
_cell.angle_gamma   90.00
#
_symmetry.space_group_name_H-M   'P 1'
#
loop_
_entity.id
_entity.type
_entity.pdbx_description
1 polymer ?
#
loop_
_entity_poly.entity_id
_entity_poly.type
_entity_poly.pdbx_seq_one_letter_code
_entity_poly.pdbx_strand_id
1 'polypeptide(L)'
;PSPLQVFRHLVRPLIQMNLALQCQVQELISLLLQKDAEIEDYRESGATLSRDRLRTEPFREETFQQNFMAETLPGICGAGEGQAFASALQQLYTAVTQQEAKQARKRHCPEGDVDTASTAETTEHPHPPAPSQEDERTSSSERTSPASSPAQKPRLPAAKAKPKKAKGLFS
;
A
#
# COMPACT_ATOMS: atom_id res chain seq x y z
N PRO A 1 -1.56 -35.55 14.57
CA PRO A 1 -1.45 -34.82 13.28
C PRO A 1 -0.18 -35.25 12.52
N SER A 2 -0.25 -35.37 11.18
CA SER A 2 0.94 -35.72 10.41
C SER A 2 1.93 -34.55 10.38
N PRO A 3 3.25 -34.80 10.32
CA PRO A 3 4.26 -33.72 10.25
C PRO A 3 3.98 -32.72 9.13
N LEU A 4 3.45 -33.20 8.00
CA LEU A 4 3.07 -32.38 6.86
C LEU A 4 1.89 -31.45 7.18
N GLN A 5 0.88 -31.91 7.92
CA GLN A 5 -0.24 -31.05 8.34
C GLN A 5 0.22 -29.95 9.30
N VAL A 6 1.09 -30.28 10.26
CA VAL A 6 1.64 -29.28 11.19
C VAL A 6 2.46 -28.23 10.44
N PHE A 7 3.30 -28.65 9.49
CA PHE A 7 4.06 -27.71 8.68
C PHE A 7 3.16 -26.78 7.86
N ARG A 8 2.14 -27.32 7.18
CA ARG A 8 1.26 -26.56 6.28
C ARG A 8 0.31 -25.62 7.01
N HIS A 9 -0.18 -26.00 8.19
CA HIS A 9 -1.22 -25.24 8.90
C HIS A 9 -0.70 -24.45 10.10
N LEU A 10 0.55 -24.66 10.53
CA LEU A 10 1.09 -23.94 11.67
C LEU A 10 2.40 -23.25 11.34
N VAL A 11 3.44 -24.04 11.04
CA VAL A 11 4.81 -23.51 10.90
C VAL A 11 4.89 -22.49 9.76
N ARG A 12 4.45 -22.89 8.57
CA ARG A 12 4.59 -22.06 7.38
C ARG A 12 3.75 -20.76 7.46
N PRO A 13 2.45 -20.79 7.83
CA PRO A 13 1.70 -19.56 8.01
C PRO A 13 2.28 -18.65 9.08
N LEU A 14 2.72 -19.18 10.24
CA LEU A 14 3.29 -18.35 11.31
C LEU A 14 4.60 -17.65 10.90
N ILE A 15 5.45 -18.31 10.12
CA ILE A 15 6.67 -17.67 9.57
C ILE A 15 6.29 -16.52 8.64
N GLN A 16 5.31 -16.72 7.75
CA GLN A 16 4.85 -15.67 6.84
C GLN A 16 4.18 -14.51 7.59
N MET A 17 3.42 -14.80 8.65
CA MET A 17 2.84 -13.78 9.52
C MET A 17 3.94 -12.98 10.23
N ASN A 18 4.98 -13.64 10.74
CA ASN A 18 6.10 -12.94 11.37
C ASN A 18 6.79 -11.97 10.38
N LEU A 19 7.00 -12.40 9.14
CA LEU A 19 7.55 -11.52 8.10
C LEU A 19 6.62 -10.34 7.81
N ALA A 20 5.32 -10.58 7.66
CA ALA A 20 4.34 -9.52 7.43
C ALA A 20 4.28 -8.50 8.57
N LEU A 21 4.31 -8.96 9.82
CA LEU A 21 4.35 -8.10 11.01
C LEU A 21 5.65 -7.29 11.07
N GLN A 22 6.80 -7.88 10.72
CA GLN A 22 8.05 -7.14 10.62
C GLN A 22 7.98 -6.02 9.57
N CYS A 23 7.40 -6.29 8.39
CA CYS A 23 7.18 -5.26 7.37
C CYS A 23 6.28 -4.13 7.91
N GLN A 24 5.19 -4.46 8.60
CA GLN A 24 4.31 -3.45 9.21
C GLN A 24 5.05 -2.58 10.23
N VAL A 25 5.89 -3.17 11.08
CA VAL A 25 6.70 -2.41 12.05
C VAL A 25 7.63 -1.42 11.34
N GLN A 26 8.28 -1.84 10.25
CA GLN A 26 9.16 -0.97 9.46
C GLN A 26 8.40 0.17 8.76
N GLU A 27 7.20 -0.10 8.24
CA GLU A 27 6.33 0.95 7.69
C GLU A 27 5.91 1.96 8.75
N LEU A 28 5.55 1.49 9.96
CA LEU A 28 5.17 2.35 11.08
C LEU A 28 6.34 3.20 11.58
N ILE A 29 7.54 2.63 11.67
CA ILE A 29 8.76 3.37 12.01
C ILE A 29 8.98 4.49 10.99
N SER A 30 8.89 4.18 9.69
CA SER A 30 9.05 5.17 8.63
C SER A 30 8.03 6.30 8.75
N LEU A 31 6.78 5.96 9.06
CA LEU A 31 5.71 6.95 9.27
C LEU A 31 5.96 7.84 10.49
N LEU A 32 6.45 7.27 11.60
CA LEU A 32 6.79 8.02 12.81
C LEU A 32 7.94 9.00 12.55
N LEU A 33 8.99 8.56 11.87
CA LEU A 33 10.11 9.44 11.49
C LEU A 33 9.64 10.59 10.59
N GLN A 34 8.74 10.30 9.64
CA GLN A 34 8.13 11.34 8.81
C GLN A 34 7.31 12.34 9.65
N LYS A 35 6.60 11.86 10.67
CA LYS A 35 5.82 12.73 11.57
C LYS A 35 6.72 13.59 12.46
N ASP A 36 7.82 13.05 12.95
CA ASP A 36 8.81 13.83 13.71
C ASP A 36 9.45 14.93 12.85
N ALA A 37 9.76 14.64 11.58
CA ALA A 37 10.26 15.65 10.65
C ALA A 37 9.23 16.77 10.41
N GLU A 38 7.95 16.40 10.25
CA GLU A 38 6.85 17.36 10.11
C GLU A 38 6.70 18.23 11.38
N ILE A 39 6.79 17.64 12.57
CA ILE A 39 6.74 18.37 13.84
C ILE A 39 7.90 19.35 13.95
N GLU A 40 9.11 18.95 13.53
CA GLU A 40 10.27 19.83 13.58
C GLU A 40 10.16 20.98 12.57
N ASP A 41 9.66 20.75 11.36
CA ASP A 41 9.37 21.81 10.37
C ASP A 41 8.40 22.88 10.92
N TYR A 42 7.36 22.46 11.65
CA TYR A 42 6.46 23.39 12.34
C TYR A 42 7.21 24.24 13.37
N ARG A 43 8.13 23.64 14.13
CA ARG A 43 8.90 24.35 15.16
C ARG A 43 9.90 25.32 14.54
N GLU A 44 10.59 24.91 13.48
CA GLU A 44 11.51 25.78 12.71
C GLU A 44 10.77 26.95 12.06
N SER A 45 9.51 26.73 11.65
CA SER A 45 8.61 27.76 11.15
C SER A 45 8.05 28.69 12.23
N GLY A 46 8.42 28.50 13.50
CA GLY A 46 8.00 29.32 14.63
C GLY A 46 6.63 28.96 15.22
N ALA A 47 6.05 27.83 14.85
CA ALA A 47 4.83 27.34 15.49
C ALA A 47 5.12 26.93 16.94
N THR A 48 4.19 27.23 17.84
CA THR A 48 4.27 26.85 19.26
C THR A 48 3.05 26.04 19.65
N LEU A 49 3.24 25.05 20.53
CA LEU A 49 2.15 24.25 21.05
C LEU A 49 1.30 25.09 22.01
N SER A 50 -0.02 25.03 21.85
CA SER A 50 -0.95 25.66 22.80
C SER A 50 -1.12 24.85 24.09
N ARG A 51 -0.75 23.56 24.07
CA ARG A 51 -0.88 22.60 25.18
C ARG A 51 0.38 21.76 25.26
N ASP A 52 1.26 22.05 26.22
CA ASP A 52 2.56 21.38 26.35
C ASP A 52 2.47 19.86 26.55
N ARG A 53 1.40 19.37 27.20
CA ARG A 53 1.16 17.93 27.40
C ARG A 53 0.97 17.12 26.11
N LEU A 54 0.81 17.79 24.96
CA LEU A 54 0.71 17.13 23.65
C LEU A 54 2.08 16.93 22.99
N ARG A 55 3.14 17.51 23.56
CA ARG A 55 4.50 17.33 23.06
C ARG A 55 4.90 15.87 23.21
N THR A 56 5.39 15.29 22.13
CA THR A 56 6.03 13.97 22.10
C THR A 56 7.54 14.15 22.04
N GLU A 57 8.26 13.17 22.58
CA GLU A 57 9.70 13.05 22.33
C GLU A 57 9.93 12.45 20.93
N PRO A 58 11.01 12.81 20.23
CA PRO A 58 11.34 12.22 18.93
C PRO A 58 11.46 10.70 19.03
N PHE A 59 10.87 10.00 18.08
CA PHE A 59 10.93 8.56 17.99
C PHE A 59 12.37 8.08 17.73
N ARG A 60 12.78 7.05 18.48
CA ARG A 60 14.06 6.36 18.30
C ARG A 60 13.85 4.86 18.27
N GLU A 61 14.17 4.24 17.15
CA GLU A 61 13.92 2.82 16.93
C GLU A 61 14.66 1.95 17.94
N GLU A 62 15.94 2.22 18.20
CA GLU A 62 16.75 1.39 19.10
C GLU A 62 16.21 1.43 20.53
N THR A 63 15.83 2.62 21.01
CA THR A 63 15.24 2.77 22.36
C THR A 63 13.90 2.06 22.45
N PHE A 64 13.06 2.19 21.42
CA PHE A 64 11.78 1.49 21.36
C PHE A 64 11.98 -0.03 21.39
N GLN A 65 12.90 -0.57 20.58
CA GLN A 65 13.18 -2.01 20.53
C GLN A 65 13.73 -2.52 21.87
N GLN A 66 14.64 -1.79 22.50
CA GLN A 66 15.18 -2.15 23.81
C GLN A 66 14.09 -2.19 24.88
N ASN A 67 13.25 -1.15 24.95
CA ASN A 67 12.14 -1.09 25.92
C ASN A 67 11.11 -2.18 25.64
N PHE A 68 10.79 -2.46 24.37
CA PHE A 68 9.88 -3.54 24.00
C PHE A 68 10.41 -4.90 24.48
N MET A 69 11.69 -5.20 24.28
CA MET A 69 12.31 -6.45 24.72
C MET A 69 12.34 -6.59 26.25
N ALA A 70 12.59 -5.49 26.97
CA ALA A 70 12.73 -5.50 28.42
C ALA A 70 11.38 -5.50 29.16
N GLU A 71 10.41 -4.73 28.69
CA GLU A 71 9.17 -4.44 29.44
C GLU A 71 7.94 -5.13 28.85
N THR A 72 7.82 -5.14 27.52
CA THR A 72 6.59 -5.61 26.85
C THR A 72 6.65 -7.10 26.52
N LEU A 73 7.77 -7.58 25.99
CA LEU A 73 7.94 -8.97 25.54
C LEU A 73 7.66 -9.99 26.66
N PRO A 74 8.13 -9.82 27.91
CA PRO A 74 7.82 -10.77 28.98
C PRO A 74 6.31 -10.92 29.23
N GLY A 75 5.57 -9.81 29.16
CA GLY A 75 4.10 -9.82 29.29
C GLY A 75 3.41 -10.57 28.15
N ILE A 76 3.89 -10.41 26.91
CA ILE A 76 3.37 -11.12 25.73
C ILE A 76 3.66 -12.63 25.85
N CYS A 77 4.88 -13.01 26.24
CA CYS A 77 5.26 -14.41 26.39
C CYS A 77 4.60 -15.11 27.59
N GLY A 78 4.18 -14.34 28.60
CA GLY A 78 3.43 -14.85 29.76
C GLY A 78 1.93 -15.05 29.51
N ALA A 79 1.39 -14.56 28.39
CA ALA A 79 -0.02 -14.71 28.03
C ALA A 79 -0.32 -16.14 27.53
N GLY A 80 -0.84 -16.99 28.43
CA GLY A 80 -1.18 -18.38 28.14
C GLY A 80 -2.38 -18.58 27.20
N GLU A 81 -2.49 -19.80 26.68
CA GLU A 81 -3.68 -20.40 26.03
C GLU A 81 -4.09 -19.91 24.62
N GLY A 82 -3.23 -19.17 23.92
CA GLY A 82 -3.48 -18.85 22.50
C GLY A 82 -4.71 -17.97 22.24
N GLN A 83 -5.34 -17.44 23.29
CA GLN A 83 -6.49 -16.54 23.19
C GLN A 83 -6.12 -15.25 22.45
N ALA A 84 -4.91 -14.73 22.67
CA ALA A 84 -4.36 -13.60 21.91
C ALA A 84 -4.27 -13.89 20.40
N PHE A 85 -3.98 -15.14 20.02
CA PHE A 85 -3.98 -15.54 18.62
C PHE A 85 -5.40 -15.52 18.04
N ALA A 86 -6.37 -16.11 18.76
CA ALA A 86 -7.76 -16.16 18.33
C ALA A 86 -8.40 -14.76 18.21
N SER A 87 -8.01 -13.80 19.05
CA SER A 87 -8.59 -12.45 19.05
C SER A 87 -7.89 -11.48 18.08
N ALA A 88 -6.56 -11.44 18.05
CA ALA A 88 -5.81 -10.40 17.34
C ALA A 88 -5.16 -10.89 16.04
N LEU A 89 -4.72 -12.15 15.98
CA LEU A 89 -3.90 -12.66 14.88
C LEU A 89 -4.65 -13.55 13.88
N GLN A 90 -5.86 -14.01 14.22
CA GLN A 90 -6.65 -14.91 13.37
C GLN A 90 -6.92 -14.33 11.98
N GLN A 91 -7.16 -13.02 11.87
CA GLN A 91 -7.39 -12.35 10.59
C GLN A 91 -6.14 -12.41 9.70
N LEU A 92 -4.96 -12.12 10.27
CA LEU A 92 -3.70 -12.19 9.53
C LEU A 92 -3.37 -13.63 9.11
N TYR A 93 -3.56 -14.60 10.00
CA TYR A 93 -3.42 -16.02 9.66
C TYR A 93 -4.33 -16.44 8.50
N THR A 94 -5.59 -16.01 8.54
CA THR A 94 -6.58 -16.32 7.50
C THR A 94 -6.19 -15.68 6.16
N ALA A 95 -5.73 -14.43 6.17
CA ALA A 95 -5.25 -13.75 4.96
C ALA A 95 -4.01 -14.44 4.37
N VAL A 96 -3.03 -14.81 5.21
CA VAL A 96 -1.81 -15.52 4.79
C VAL A 96 -2.15 -16.88 4.18
N THR A 97 -2.94 -17.70 4.86
CA THR A 97 -3.32 -19.04 4.36
C THR A 97 -4.12 -18.97 3.07
N GLN A 98 -5.03 -18.00 2.92
CA GLN A 98 -5.73 -17.76 1.67
C GLN A 98 -4.79 -17.34 0.54
N GLN A 99 -3.82 -16.47 0.82
CA GLN A 99 -2.83 -16.05 -0.16
C GLN A 99 -1.95 -17.23 -0.60
N GLU A 100 -1.53 -18.09 0.33
CA GLU A 100 -0.78 -19.30 -0.01
C GLU A 100 -1.58 -20.26 -0.88
N ALA A 101 -2.87 -20.47 -0.57
CA ALA A 101 -3.75 -21.30 -1.38
C ALA A 101 -3.93 -20.73 -2.79
N LYS A 102 -4.09 -19.41 -2.93
CA LYS A 102 -4.15 -18.72 -4.23
C LYS A 102 -2.87 -18.92 -5.03
N GLN A 103 -1.71 -18.77 -4.40
CA GLN A 103 -0.41 -18.95 -5.06
C GLN A 103 -0.17 -20.42 -5.46
N ALA A 104 -0.61 -21.39 -4.65
CA ALA A 104 -0.52 -22.80 -4.98
C ALA A 104 -1.38 -23.17 -6.20
N ARG A 105 -2.60 -22.59 -6.30
CA ARG A 105 -3.48 -22.77 -7.47
C ARG A 105 -2.87 -22.20 -8.75
N LYS A 106 -2.31 -20.98 -8.69
CA LYS A 106 -1.62 -20.37 -9.84
C LYS A 106 -0.45 -21.22 -10.36
N ARG A 107 0.26 -21.94 -9.48
CA ARG A 107 1.36 -22.84 -9.88
C ARG A 107 0.88 -24.13 -10.54
N HIS A 108 -0.36 -24.54 -10.26
CA HIS A 108 -0.97 -25.77 -10.80
C HIS A 108 -1.86 -25.53 -12.03
N CYS A 109 -2.12 -24.27 -12.38
CA CYS A 109 -2.74 -23.87 -13.65
C CYS A 109 -1.64 -23.23 -14.53
N PRO A 110 -0.90 -24.00 -15.34
CA PRO A 110 -0.19 -23.38 -16.46
C PRO A 110 -1.25 -22.78 -17.39
N GLU A 111 -1.07 -21.54 -17.81
CA GLU A 111 -1.77 -21.01 -18.99
C GLU A 111 -1.45 -21.92 -20.17
N GLY A 112 -2.39 -22.81 -20.47
CA GLY A 112 -2.36 -23.74 -21.58
C GLY A 112 -3.78 -23.89 -22.06
N ASP A 113 -4.30 -22.81 -22.67
CA ASP A 113 -5.38 -22.90 -23.65
C ASP A 113 -5.27 -21.71 -24.62
N VAL A 114 -4.24 -21.78 -25.47
CA VAL A 114 -4.33 -21.22 -26.81
C VAL A 114 -4.98 -22.29 -27.67
N ASP A 115 -6.25 -22.03 -27.99
CA ASP A 115 -6.96 -22.40 -29.21
C ASP A 115 -7.03 -23.89 -29.56
N THR A 116 -8.20 -24.51 -29.33
CA THR A 116 -8.65 -25.66 -30.14
C THR A 116 -10.17 -25.65 -30.31
N ALA A 117 -10.57 -25.25 -31.52
CA ALA A 117 -11.70 -25.79 -32.29
C ALA A 117 -13.14 -25.45 -31.85
N SER A 118 -13.60 -24.28 -32.29
CA SER A 118 -14.97 -24.15 -32.78
C SER A 118 -15.09 -24.84 -34.14
N THR A 119 -15.26 -26.17 -34.13
CA THR A 119 -15.67 -26.93 -35.32
C THR A 119 -17.11 -27.36 -35.15
N ALA A 120 -18.02 -26.60 -35.77
CA ALA A 120 -19.33 -27.08 -36.17
C ALA A 120 -19.56 -26.58 -37.61
N GLU A 121 -19.18 -27.43 -38.56
CA GLU A 121 -19.55 -27.30 -39.96
C GLU A 121 -21.05 -27.62 -40.14
N THR A 122 -21.76 -26.75 -40.85
CA THR A 122 -22.98 -27.10 -41.61
C THR A 122 -23.07 -26.14 -42.80
N THR A 123 -22.54 -26.64 -43.92
CA THR A 123 -23.25 -26.78 -45.19
C THR A 123 -23.53 -25.54 -46.06
N GLU A 124 -22.81 -25.50 -47.20
CA GLU A 124 -23.21 -25.09 -48.57
C GLU A 124 -23.66 -23.62 -48.82
N HIS A 125 -23.23 -22.84 -49.82
CA HIS A 125 -22.50 -22.99 -51.10
C HIS A 125 -22.24 -21.53 -51.65
N PRO A 126 -21.72 -21.25 -52.87
CA PRO A 126 -20.33 -20.96 -53.26
C PRO A 126 -19.99 -19.49 -53.72
N HIS A 127 -18.70 -19.12 -53.63
CA HIS A 127 -17.74 -18.37 -54.52
C HIS A 127 -18.25 -17.52 -55.75
N PRO A 128 -17.50 -16.54 -56.37
CA PRO A 128 -16.09 -16.05 -56.22
C PRO A 128 -15.87 -14.50 -56.13
N PRO A 129 -14.58 -14.03 -56.07
CA PRO A 129 -14.18 -12.63 -55.82
C PRO A 129 -13.49 -11.84 -56.98
N ALA A 130 -13.25 -10.55 -56.69
CA ALA A 130 -12.18 -9.63 -57.14
C ALA A 130 -12.42 -8.79 -58.43
N PRO A 131 -11.65 -7.69 -58.74
CA PRO A 131 -10.57 -7.01 -57.99
C PRO A 131 -10.56 -5.43 -58.06
N SER A 132 -9.54 -4.84 -57.42
CA SER A 132 -8.85 -3.57 -57.74
C SER A 132 -9.53 -2.22 -57.46
N GLN A 133 -8.86 -1.36 -56.67
CA GLN A 133 -8.16 -0.17 -57.19
C GLN A 133 -7.08 0.32 -56.21
N GLU A 134 -5.91 0.57 -56.80
CA GLU A 134 -4.78 1.40 -56.35
C GLU A 134 -5.28 2.88 -56.23
N ASP A 135 -4.64 3.87 -55.61
CA ASP A 135 -3.23 4.20 -55.55
C ASP A 135 -3.01 5.45 -54.65
N GLU A 136 -1.77 5.60 -54.17
CA GLU A 136 -1.00 6.85 -54.04
C GLU A 136 -1.54 8.08 -53.28
N ARG A 137 -0.83 8.47 -52.18
CA ARG A 137 0.13 9.60 -52.20
C ARG A 137 0.86 9.84 -50.86
N THR A 138 2.15 9.51 -50.92
CA THR A 138 3.35 10.25 -50.46
C THR A 138 3.32 11.45 -49.48
N SER A 139 4.37 11.46 -48.65
CA SER A 139 5.19 12.63 -48.16
C SER A 139 4.70 13.39 -46.92
N SER A 140 5.51 13.91 -45.97
CA SER A 140 6.91 13.77 -45.55
C SER A 140 7.14 14.73 -44.34
N SER A 141 8.11 14.38 -43.47
CA SER A 141 9.11 15.28 -42.83
C SER A 141 8.99 15.76 -41.36
N GLU A 142 10.03 15.35 -40.61
CA GLU A 142 10.91 16.03 -39.61
C GLU A 142 10.34 16.88 -38.45
N ARG A 143 10.65 16.52 -37.18
CA ARG A 143 11.83 16.90 -36.33
C ARG A 143 11.76 18.38 -35.90
N THR A 144 11.74 18.75 -34.61
CA THR A 144 12.91 18.90 -33.70
C THR A 144 12.42 19.45 -32.33
N SER A 145 13.03 19.01 -31.22
CA SER A 145 12.96 19.58 -29.84
C SER A 145 13.74 20.93 -29.75
N PRO A 146 14.01 21.60 -28.60
CA PRO A 146 13.54 21.50 -27.20
C PRO A 146 13.24 22.90 -26.52
N ALA A 147 13.03 22.90 -25.19
CA ALA A 147 13.57 23.87 -24.20
C ALA A 147 12.59 24.72 -23.34
N SER A 148 12.92 24.70 -22.03
CA SER A 148 12.88 25.77 -21.02
C SER A 148 11.57 26.23 -20.35
N SER A 149 11.49 25.94 -19.05
CA SER A 149 10.80 26.72 -17.98
C SER A 149 11.49 28.10 -17.78
N PRO A 150 10.97 29.12 -17.02
CA PRO A 150 10.18 28.99 -15.78
C PRO A 150 9.13 30.09 -15.44
N ALA A 151 8.38 29.80 -14.36
CA ALA A 151 7.77 30.71 -13.36
C ALA A 151 6.68 31.71 -13.77
N GLN A 152 5.51 31.64 -13.12
CA GLN A 152 4.91 32.77 -12.37
C GLN A 152 3.70 32.38 -11.49
N LYS A 153 3.72 32.92 -10.26
CA LYS A 153 2.79 32.81 -9.13
C LYS A 153 1.28 32.95 -9.47
N PRO A 154 0.38 32.25 -8.73
CA PRO A 154 -1.03 32.62 -8.64
C PRO A 154 -1.21 33.87 -7.75
N ARG A 155 -1.88 34.91 -8.29
CA ARG A 155 -2.33 36.10 -7.56
C ARG A 155 -3.58 35.77 -6.73
N LEU A 156 -3.52 36.02 -5.42
CA LEU A 156 -4.69 36.12 -4.55
C LEU A 156 -5.12 37.59 -4.41
N PRO A 157 -6.42 37.92 -4.51
CA PRO A 157 -6.90 39.27 -4.21
C PRO A 157 -7.07 39.48 -2.70
N ALA A 158 -6.52 40.59 -2.22
CA ALA A 158 -6.69 41.09 -0.86
C ALA A 158 -8.03 41.83 -0.70
N ALA A 159 -8.70 41.64 0.45
CA ALA A 159 -9.71 42.56 0.94
C ALA A 159 -9.59 42.70 2.46
N LYS A 160 -9.36 43.93 2.92
CA LYS A 160 -9.36 44.35 4.33
C LYS A 160 -10.81 44.60 4.79
N ALA A 161 -11.16 44.23 6.03
CA ALA A 161 -11.70 45.17 7.05
C ALA A 161 -12.14 44.49 8.38
N LYS A 162 -11.45 44.91 9.46
CA LYS A 162 -11.87 45.25 10.84
C LYS A 162 -12.54 44.22 11.78
N PRO A 163 -12.20 44.26 13.09
CA PRO A 163 -12.59 43.26 14.09
C PRO A 163 -13.97 43.54 14.72
N LYS A 164 -14.70 42.48 15.10
CA LYS A 164 -15.87 42.56 15.99
C LYS A 164 -15.77 41.53 17.12
N LYS A 165 -16.11 42.00 18.32
CA LYS A 165 -15.92 41.42 19.66
C LYS A 165 -16.54 40.02 19.84
N ALA A 166 -15.88 39.22 20.69
CA ALA A 166 -16.36 37.95 21.23
C ALA A 166 -17.58 38.13 22.16
N LYS A 167 -18.53 37.19 22.07
CA LYS A 167 -19.53 36.89 23.10
C LYS A 167 -19.43 35.39 23.38
N GLY A 168 -19.20 35.07 24.65
CA GLY A 168 -18.96 33.72 25.13
C GLY A 168 -20.15 32.80 24.89
N LEU A 169 -19.83 31.56 24.52
CA LEU A 169 -20.75 30.43 24.45
C LEU A 169 -20.32 29.45 25.55
N PHE A 170 -20.63 29.81 26.79
CA PHE A 170 -20.89 28.86 27.86
C PHE A 170 -22.26 29.23 28.43
N SER A 171 -23.24 28.39 28.16
CA SER A 171 -24.48 28.21 28.91
C SER A 171 -24.78 26.72 28.85
#